data_AF-A0A7C3TBA5-F1
#
_entry.id   AF-A0A7C3TBA5-F1
#
_cell.length_a   1.000
_cell.length_b   1.000
_cell.length_c   1.000
_cell.angle_alpha   90.00
_cell.angle_beta   90.00
_cell.angle_gamma   90.00
#
_symmetry.space_group_name_H-M   'P 1'
#
loop_
_entity.id
_entity.type
_entity.pdbx_description
1 polymer ?
#
loop_
_entity_poly.entity_id
_entity_poly.type
_entity_poly.pdbx_seq_one_letter_code
_entity_poly.pdbx_strand_id
1 'polypeptide(L)' 'MEIAHVVAKRSTCLRRQVGAVLVSGRRILATGYNGAPRG' A
#
# COMPACT_ATOMS: atom_id res chain seq x y z
N MET A 1 7.82 -9.52 0.80
CA MET A 1 6.73 -8.60 1.21
C MET A 1 7.23 -7.21 1.65
N GLU A 2 8.50 -6.86 1.44
CA GLU A 2 9.06 -5.58 1.88
C GLU A 2 8.39 -4.36 1.24
N ILE A 3 8.11 -4.42 -0.07
CA ILE A 3 7.43 -3.34 -0.80
C ILE A 3 6.06 -3.01 -0.19
N ALA A 4 5.29 -4.01 0.26
CA ALA A 4 4.02 -3.78 0.93
C ALA A 4 4.19 -2.95 2.22
N HIS A 5 5.25 -3.21 3.00
CA HIS A 5 5.57 -2.44 4.20
C HIS A 5 6.05 -1.02 3.87
N VAL A 6 6.84 -0.85 2.80
CA VAL A 6 7.26 0.49 2.33
C VAL A 6 6.04 1.31 1.90
N VAL A 7 5.11 0.70 1.16
CA VAL A 7 3.85 1.36 0.75
C VAL A 7 2.99 1.69 1.97
N ALA A 8 2.93 0.82 2.98
CA ALA A 8 2.19 1.06 4.22
C ALA A 8 2.62 2.33 4.95
N LYS A 9 3.91 2.72 4.88
CA LYS A 9 4.44 3.96 5.48
C LYS A 9 3.80 5.25 4.92
N ARG A 10 3.13 5.17 3.75
CA ARG A 10 2.40 6.31 3.16
C ARG A 10 0.99 6.48 3.76
N SER A 11 0.53 5.53 4.56
CA SER A 11 -0.77 5.61 5.23
C SER A 11 -0.84 6.80 6.18
N THR A 12 -1.95 7.53 6.12
CA THR A 12 -2.29 8.60 7.07
C THR A 12 -3.14 8.11 8.24
N CYS A 13 -3.46 6.81 8.29
CA CYS A 13 -4.30 6.26 9.35
C CYS A 13 -3.52 6.18 10.69
N LEU A 14 -4.05 6.82 11.73
CA LEU A 14 -3.42 6.89 13.05
C LEU A 14 -3.42 5.53 13.80
N ARG A 15 -4.30 4.60 13.44
CA ARG A 15 -4.47 3.33 14.16
C ARG A 15 -3.64 2.19 13.57
N ARG A 16 -3.63 2.04 12.25
CA ARG A 16 -2.97 0.95 11.54
C ARG A 16 -2.42 1.45 10.22
N GLN A 17 -1.19 1.10 9.91
CA GLN A 17 -0.57 1.38 8.62
C GLN A 17 -0.57 0.08 7.81
N VAL A 18 -1.37 0.04 6.75
CA VAL A 18 -1.57 -1.14 5.90
C VAL A 18 -1.18 -0.79 4.47
N GLY A 19 -0.40 -1.68 3.84
CA GLY A 19 0.01 -1.56 2.46
C GLY A 19 -0.30 -2.84 1.68
N ALA A 20 -0.63 -2.66 0.41
CA ALA A 20 -1.00 -3.73 -0.50
C ALA A 20 -0.24 -3.58 -1.84
N VAL A 21 0.09 -4.72 -2.43
CA VAL A 21 0.78 -4.82 -3.72
C VAL A 21 0.07 -5.86 -4.58
N LEU A 22 -0.30 -5.50 -5.81
CA LEU A 22 -0.84 -6.43 -6.81
C LEU A 22 0.28 -6.81 -7.78
N VAL A 23 0.55 -8.10 -7.91
CA VAL A 23 1.65 -8.63 -8.74
C VAL A 23 1.09 -9.61 -9.76
N SER A 24 1.53 -9.50 -11.01
CA SER A 24 1.29 -10.49 -12.06
C SER A 24 2.55 -10.67 -12.90
N GLY A 25 2.90 -11.92 -13.21
CA GLY A 25 4.08 -12.23 -14.03
C GLY A 25 5.39 -11.66 -13.48
N ARG A 26 5.56 -11.63 -12.15
CA ARG A 26 6.71 -11.00 -11.44
C ARG A 26 6.83 -9.48 -11.62
N ARG A 27 5.78 -8.81 -12.10
CA ARG A 27 5.71 -7.36 -12.22
C ARG A 27 4.62 -6.80 -11.34
N ILE A 28 4.90 -5.67 -10.69
CA ILE A 28 3.91 -4.96 -9.87
C ILE A 28 2.96 -4.21 -10.81
N LEU A 29 1.66 -4.50 -10.69
CA LEU A 29 0.60 -3.85 -11.46
C LEU A 29 0.05 -2.62 -10.74
N ALA A 30 -0.13 -2.73 -9.42
CA ALA A 30 -0.68 -1.66 -8.61
C ALA A 30 -0.17 -1.75 -7.16
N THR A 31 -0.21 -0.61 -6.48
CA THR A 31 0.08 -0.49 -5.04
C THR A 31 -1.01 0.31 -4.37
N GLY A 32 -1.34 -0.01 -3.13
CA GLY A 32 -2.32 0.73 -2.34
C GLY A 32 -1.97 0.77 -0.86
N TYR A 33 -2.51 1.76 -0.17
CA TYR A 33 -2.43 1.86 1.29
C TYR A 33 -3.76 2.38 1.83
N ASN A 34 -4.04 2.16 3.10
CA ASN A 34 -5.24 2.68 3.74
C ASN A 34 -5.11 4.18 4.06
N GLY A 35 -6.15 4.97 3.79
CA GLY A 35 -6.18 6.41 4.04
C GLY A 35 -7.50 7.03 3.62
N ALA A 36 -7.64 8.34 3.80
CA ALA A 36 -8.80 9.07 3.30
C ALA A 36 -8.85 9.02 1.75
N PRO A 37 -10.06 8.98 1.15
CA PRO A 37 -10.19 9.05 -0.30
C PRO A 37 -9.57 10.36 -0.83
N ARG A 38 -9.07 10.32 -2.07
CA ARG A 38 -8.67 11.55 -2.75
C ARG A 38 -9.94 12.32 -3.11
N GLY A 39 -9.95 13.61 -2.81
CA GLY A 39 -11.02 14.54 -3.19
C GLY A 39 -11.12 14.70 -4.70
#